data_AF-A0A1V5QS92-F1
#
_entry.id   AF-A0A1V5QS92-F1
#
_cell.length_a   1.000
_cell.length_b   1.000
_cell.length_c   1.000
_cell.angle_alpha   90.00
_cell.angle_beta   90.00
_cell.angle_gamma   90.00
#
_symmetry.space_group_name_H-M   'P 1'
#
loop_
_entity.id
_entity.type
_entity.pdbx_description
1 polymer ?
#
loop_
_entity_poly.entity_id
_entity_poly.type
_entity_poly.pdbx_seq_one_letter_code
_entity_poly.pdbx_strand_id
1 'polypeptide(L)'
;MRQLEGKDAEAITQGKTEIKAGRPTKIEHRHPEDEMRAHFDKNSVNAKTWMNYFTIVSGEQQTMLYYRSHGFMFENDLARKLYAEIAEIEEQHVSQYEAVGDPTITPLQHATLLQLNEAYNYYSHAQAEPHEAIRRIWEQFLAHEINHVNMCNDLLLKYEKMDIRDLIRTDTIEPLIVFESNKEYVNDVLDSQLDIRPYNMQFVRESELPSSWASFRYQDIVNEGGAPSEIVETRSNATAQ
;
A
#
# COMPACT_ATOMS: atom_id res chain seq x y z
N MET A 1 10.57 22.36 2.00
CA MET A 1 11.53 21.26 2.26
C MET A 1 12.50 21.20 1.09
N ARG A 2 13.79 20.88 1.28
CA ARG A 2 14.77 20.78 0.18
C ARG A 2 15.19 19.33 -0.06
N GLN A 3 15.40 18.99 -1.32
CA GLN A 3 15.98 17.72 -1.77
C GLN A 3 17.47 17.64 -1.39
N LEU A 4 18.07 16.45 -1.54
CA LEU A 4 19.52 16.23 -1.32
C LEU A 4 20.37 17.14 -2.23
N GLU A 5 19.88 17.45 -3.43
CA GLU A 5 20.49 18.35 -4.41
C GLU A 5 20.21 19.84 -4.13
N GLY A 6 19.58 20.17 -3.00
CA GLY A 6 19.27 21.54 -2.57
C GLY A 6 18.12 22.21 -3.33
N LYS A 7 17.41 21.47 -4.19
CA LYS A 7 16.22 21.93 -4.92
C LYS A 7 14.98 21.89 -4.04
N ASP A 8 13.99 22.69 -4.38
CA ASP A 8 12.68 22.62 -3.73
C ASP A 8 12.03 21.26 -4.02
N ALA A 9 11.59 20.56 -2.97
CA ALA A 9 10.90 19.28 -3.12
C ALA A 9 9.57 19.43 -3.87
N GLU A 10 8.94 20.60 -3.80
CA GLU A 10 7.68 20.90 -4.52
C GLU A 10 7.84 20.84 -6.05
N ALA A 11 9.06 20.97 -6.57
CA ALA A 11 9.33 20.79 -7.99
C ALA A 11 9.04 19.36 -8.50
N ILE A 12 9.06 18.36 -7.61
CA ILE A 12 8.73 16.96 -7.92
C ILE A 12 7.21 16.78 -7.96
N THR A 13 6.52 17.26 -6.93
CA THR A 13 5.07 17.08 -6.75
C THR A 13 4.24 17.99 -7.65
N GLN A 14 4.81 19.13 -8.08
CA GLN A 14 4.20 20.11 -8.97
C GLN A 14 2.83 20.58 -8.48
N GLY A 15 2.64 20.74 -7.16
CA GLY A 15 1.36 21.12 -6.58
C GLY A 15 0.28 20.04 -6.67
N LYS A 16 0.57 18.83 -7.16
CA LYS A 16 -0.43 17.75 -7.28
C LYS A 16 -0.66 17.00 -5.97
N THR A 17 0.37 16.91 -5.14
CA THR A 17 0.30 16.38 -3.76
C THR A 17 1.05 17.31 -2.83
N GLU A 18 0.60 17.43 -1.59
CA GLU A 18 1.20 18.30 -0.59
C GLU A 18 2.37 17.61 0.10
N ILE A 19 3.45 18.36 0.35
CA ILE A 19 4.55 17.91 1.19
C ILE A 19 4.31 18.42 2.61
N LYS A 20 3.76 17.55 3.47
CA LYS A 20 3.43 17.86 4.86
C LYS A 20 3.93 16.77 5.81
N ALA A 21 4.10 17.13 7.07
CA ALA A 21 4.47 16.16 8.11
C ALA A 21 3.30 15.19 8.36
N GLY A 22 3.64 13.90 8.40
CA GLY A 22 2.75 12.82 8.82
C GLY A 22 3.06 12.36 10.24
N ARG A 23 2.80 11.07 10.51
CA ARG A 23 3.30 10.43 11.73
C ARG A 23 4.84 10.34 11.64
N PRO A 24 5.58 10.67 12.71
CA PRO A 24 7.03 10.47 12.71
C PRO A 24 7.39 8.98 12.61
N THR A 25 8.28 8.62 11.69
CA THR A 25 8.68 7.22 11.43
C THR A 25 9.21 6.51 12.68
N LYS A 26 9.88 7.21 13.60
CA LYS A 26 10.34 6.62 14.88
C LYS A 26 9.22 5.98 15.72
N ILE A 27 7.97 6.44 15.58
CA ILE A 27 6.81 5.86 16.28
C ILE A 27 5.93 4.99 15.36
N GLU A 28 6.37 4.74 14.12
CA GLU A 28 5.67 3.88 13.17
C GLU A 28 6.00 2.41 13.38
N HIS A 29 7.24 2.08 13.74
CA HIS A 29 7.64 0.69 13.98
C HIS A 29 6.75 0.01 15.02
N ARG A 30 6.37 -1.24 14.76
CA ARG A 30 5.54 -2.03 15.66
C ARG A 30 6.14 -3.39 15.94
N HIS A 31 5.81 -3.91 17.12
CA HIS A 31 6.11 -5.29 17.44
C HIS A 31 5.33 -6.22 16.49
N PRO A 32 5.90 -7.35 16.03
CA PRO A 32 5.24 -8.24 15.07
C PRO A 32 3.83 -8.72 15.47
N GLU A 33 3.53 -8.84 16.77
CA GLU A 33 2.18 -9.18 17.25
C GLU A 33 1.13 -8.12 16.88
N ASP A 34 1.54 -6.85 16.79
CA ASP A 34 0.68 -5.72 16.43
C ASP A 34 0.56 -5.52 14.90
N GLU A 35 1.28 -6.31 14.09
CA GLU A 35 1.13 -6.34 12.63
C GLU A 35 -0.10 -7.13 12.19
N MET A 36 -0.52 -8.11 13.00
CA MET A 36 -1.59 -9.04 12.66
C MET A 36 -2.93 -8.33 12.48
N ARG A 37 -3.72 -8.74 11.49
CA ARG A 37 -5.08 -8.25 11.23
C ARG A 37 -6.08 -9.39 11.14
N ALA A 38 -7.34 -9.07 11.41
CA ALA A 38 -8.42 -10.00 11.14
C ALA A 38 -8.58 -10.13 9.62
N HIS A 39 -8.59 -11.37 9.14
CA HIS A 39 -8.89 -11.65 7.75
C HIS A 39 -10.39 -11.50 7.48
N PHE A 40 -10.76 -11.13 6.26
CA PHE A 40 -12.16 -11.25 5.85
C PHE A 40 -12.50 -12.70 5.44
N ASP A 41 -13.80 -13.02 5.38
CA ASP A 41 -14.31 -14.27 4.79
C ASP A 41 -14.68 -14.00 3.32
N LYS A 42 -14.16 -14.82 2.41
CA LYS A 42 -14.43 -14.73 0.96
C LYS A 42 -15.91 -14.77 0.62
N ASN A 43 -16.74 -15.38 1.47
CA ASN A 43 -18.18 -15.48 1.29
C ASN A 43 -18.95 -14.25 1.80
N SER A 44 -18.32 -13.38 2.60
CA SER A 44 -18.96 -12.21 3.22
C SER A 44 -18.60 -10.89 2.54
N VAL A 45 -17.64 -10.89 1.61
CA VAL A 45 -17.17 -9.68 0.92
C VAL A 45 -17.66 -9.60 -0.51
N ASN A 46 -17.66 -8.38 -1.07
CA ASN A 46 -17.98 -8.16 -2.47
C ASN A 46 -16.71 -8.18 -3.35
N ALA A 47 -16.90 -8.22 -4.67
CA ALA A 47 -15.79 -8.18 -5.62
C ALA A 47 -14.87 -6.96 -5.46
N LYS A 48 -15.43 -5.80 -5.07
CA LYS A 48 -14.65 -4.57 -4.88
C LYS A 48 -13.69 -4.68 -3.70
N THR A 49 -14.05 -5.39 -2.62
CA THR A 49 -13.12 -5.69 -1.52
C THR A 49 -11.91 -6.47 -2.02
N TRP A 50 -12.10 -7.46 -2.89
CA TRP A 50 -11.00 -8.17 -3.53
C TRP A 50 -10.10 -7.25 -4.34
N MET A 51 -10.68 -6.38 -5.19
CA MET A 51 -9.87 -5.46 -6.00
C MET A 51 -9.07 -4.49 -5.16
N ASN A 52 -9.69 -3.93 -4.10
CA ASN A 52 -9.00 -3.05 -3.18
C ASN A 52 -7.88 -3.78 -2.44
N TYR A 53 -8.14 -5.00 -1.97
CA TYR A 53 -7.15 -5.85 -1.29
C TYR A 53 -5.93 -6.13 -2.19
N PHE A 54 -6.13 -6.65 -3.39
CA PHE A 54 -5.01 -6.95 -4.29
C PHE A 54 -4.26 -5.68 -4.72
N THR A 55 -4.98 -4.59 -4.99
CA THR A 55 -4.35 -3.33 -5.40
C THR A 55 -3.47 -2.75 -4.30
N ILE A 56 -3.94 -2.70 -3.05
CA ILE A 56 -3.11 -2.17 -1.95
C ILE A 56 -1.94 -3.11 -1.62
N VAL A 57 -2.18 -4.43 -1.53
CA VAL A 57 -1.12 -5.40 -1.22
C VAL A 57 -0.01 -5.36 -2.27
N SER A 58 -0.36 -5.36 -3.56
CA SER A 58 0.63 -5.28 -4.64
C SER A 58 1.39 -3.95 -4.65
N GLY A 59 0.73 -2.83 -4.34
CA GLY A 59 1.39 -1.53 -4.22
C GLY A 59 2.41 -1.47 -3.09
N GLU A 60 2.08 -2.04 -1.93
CA GLU A 60 2.97 -2.11 -0.77
C GLU A 60 4.15 -3.06 -1.03
N GLN A 61 3.90 -4.22 -1.65
CA GLN A 61 4.96 -5.14 -2.07
C GLN A 61 5.93 -4.48 -3.07
N GLN A 62 5.41 -3.75 -4.06
CA GLN A 62 6.24 -3.02 -5.02
C GLN A 62 7.12 -1.97 -4.32
N THR A 63 6.51 -1.19 -3.42
CA THR A 63 7.18 -0.12 -2.67
C THR A 63 8.29 -0.67 -1.77
N MET A 64 7.97 -1.69 -0.96
CA MET A 64 8.93 -2.41 -0.12
C MET A 64 10.10 -2.98 -0.95
N LEU A 65 9.79 -3.67 -2.05
CA LEU A 65 10.81 -4.26 -2.92
C LEU A 65 11.71 -3.18 -3.53
N TYR A 66 11.17 -2.04 -3.95
CA TYR A 66 11.96 -0.93 -4.46
C TYR A 66 12.98 -0.45 -3.42
N TYR A 67 12.53 -0.12 -2.20
CA TYR A 67 13.42 0.35 -1.14
C TYR A 67 14.50 -0.69 -0.78
N ARG A 68 14.13 -1.98 -0.67
CA ARG A 68 15.11 -3.05 -0.39
C ARG A 68 16.12 -3.29 -1.49
N SER A 69 15.66 -3.28 -2.74
CA SER A 69 16.50 -3.67 -3.89
C SER A 69 17.30 -2.51 -4.48
N HIS A 70 16.90 -1.25 -4.24
CA HIS A 70 17.58 -0.08 -4.81
C HIS A 70 18.16 0.85 -3.73
N GLY A 71 17.68 0.80 -2.49
CA GLY A 71 18.11 1.73 -1.44
C GLY A 71 19.61 1.68 -1.13
N PHE A 72 20.25 0.52 -1.27
CA PHE A 72 21.70 0.40 -1.07
C PHE A 72 22.54 1.04 -2.19
N MET A 73 21.95 1.34 -3.36
CA MET A 73 22.66 1.86 -4.52
C MET A 73 22.99 3.35 -4.41
N PHE A 74 22.39 4.07 -3.46
CA PHE A 74 22.66 5.50 -3.27
C PHE A 74 24.04 5.75 -2.65
N GLU A 75 24.76 6.74 -3.18
CA GLU A 75 26.09 7.12 -2.69
C GLU A 75 26.05 7.72 -1.27
N ASN A 76 24.99 8.48 -0.96
CA ASN A 76 24.83 9.16 0.32
C ASN A 76 24.48 8.16 1.44
N ASP A 77 25.27 8.16 2.52
CA ASP A 77 25.07 7.25 3.66
C ASP A 77 23.74 7.42 4.39
N LEU A 78 23.31 8.68 4.59
CA LEU A 78 22.04 8.97 5.24
C LEU A 78 20.86 8.54 4.36
N ALA A 79 20.97 8.70 3.03
CA ALA A 79 19.95 8.22 2.10
C ALA A 79 19.81 6.69 2.16
N ARG A 80 20.92 5.94 2.17
CA ARG A 80 20.87 4.47 2.33
C ARG A 80 20.20 4.05 3.64
N LYS A 81 20.54 4.72 4.74
CA LYS A 81 19.96 4.45 6.07
C LYS A 81 18.47 4.77 6.11
N LEU A 82 18.05 5.91 5.54
CA LEU A 82 16.64 6.28 5.42
C LEU A 82 15.87 5.24 4.58
N TYR A 83 16.42 4.82 3.45
CA TYR A 83 15.77 3.81 2.60
C TYR A 83 15.68 2.45 3.30
N ALA A 84 16.66 2.09 4.13
CA ALA A 84 16.61 0.88 4.94
C ALA A 84 15.52 0.96 6.04
N GLU A 85 15.42 2.09 6.74
CA GLU A 85 14.36 2.35 7.72
C GLU A 85 12.96 2.26 7.07
N ILE A 86 12.76 2.95 5.93
CA ILE A 86 11.49 2.88 5.20
C ILE A 86 11.21 1.45 4.75
N ALA A 87 12.20 0.72 4.23
CA ALA A 87 12.01 -0.67 3.81
C ALA A 87 11.57 -1.63 4.94
N GLU A 88 11.92 -1.34 6.19
CA GLU A 88 11.43 -2.11 7.35
C GLU A 88 9.97 -1.78 7.68
N ILE A 89 9.57 -0.51 7.56
CA ILE A 89 8.17 -0.09 7.72
C ILE A 89 7.30 -0.67 6.60
N GLU A 90 7.75 -0.63 5.35
CA GLU A 90 6.95 -1.18 4.25
C GLU A 90 6.81 -2.71 4.32
N GLU A 91 7.79 -3.43 4.91
CA GLU A 91 7.61 -4.85 5.22
C GLU A 91 6.52 -5.09 6.29
N GLN A 92 6.43 -4.20 7.28
CA GLN A 92 5.34 -4.21 8.26
C GLN A 92 3.98 -3.95 7.57
N HIS A 93 3.91 -2.98 6.65
CA HIS A 93 2.70 -2.74 5.85
C HIS A 93 2.31 -3.95 5.00
N VAL A 94 3.26 -4.60 4.31
CA VAL A 94 3.01 -5.83 3.56
C VAL A 94 2.43 -6.91 4.47
N SER A 95 3.07 -7.16 5.61
CA SER A 95 2.60 -8.17 6.59
C SER A 95 1.17 -7.86 7.07
N GLN A 96 0.89 -6.59 7.36
CA GLN A 96 -0.43 -6.13 7.76
C GLN A 96 -1.48 -6.39 6.68
N TYR A 97 -1.23 -5.96 5.45
CA TYR A 97 -2.22 -6.08 4.38
C TYR A 97 -2.42 -7.52 3.93
N GLU A 98 -1.34 -8.33 3.84
CA GLU A 98 -1.47 -9.76 3.54
C GLU A 98 -2.32 -10.50 4.58
N ALA A 99 -2.21 -10.14 5.86
CA ALA A 99 -3.02 -10.74 6.93
C ALA A 99 -4.53 -10.46 6.81
N VAL A 100 -4.94 -9.45 6.03
CA VAL A 100 -6.36 -9.13 5.80
C VAL A 100 -7.01 -10.11 4.82
N GLY A 101 -6.23 -10.76 3.95
CA GLY A 101 -6.75 -11.66 2.91
C GLY A 101 -7.35 -12.95 3.48
N ASP A 102 -8.42 -13.45 2.86
CA ASP A 102 -9.02 -14.73 3.25
C ASP A 102 -8.00 -15.89 3.11
N PRO A 103 -7.70 -16.65 4.18
CA PRO A 103 -6.66 -17.68 4.18
C PRO A 103 -7.11 -19.00 3.53
N THR A 104 -8.35 -19.08 3.06
CA THR A 104 -8.98 -20.30 2.52
C THR A 104 -9.11 -20.29 1.00
N ILE A 105 -8.69 -19.20 0.32
CA ILE A 105 -8.61 -19.20 -1.14
C ILE A 105 -7.50 -20.13 -1.60
N THR A 106 -7.76 -20.87 -2.66
CA THR A 106 -6.74 -21.73 -3.26
C THR A 106 -5.73 -20.87 -4.04
N PRO A 107 -4.51 -21.37 -4.31
CA PRO A 107 -3.56 -20.67 -5.17
C PRO A 107 -4.13 -20.33 -6.56
N LEU A 108 -5.00 -21.17 -7.12
CA LEU A 108 -5.62 -20.92 -8.43
C LEU A 108 -6.73 -19.86 -8.35
N GLN A 109 -7.53 -19.85 -7.29
CA GLN A 109 -8.48 -18.77 -7.01
C GLN A 109 -7.74 -17.44 -6.83
N HIS A 110 -6.67 -17.43 -6.04
CA HIS A 110 -5.82 -16.26 -5.83
C HIS A 110 -5.24 -15.74 -7.15
N ALA A 111 -4.61 -16.61 -7.95
CA ALA A 111 -4.07 -16.23 -9.25
C ALA A 111 -5.14 -15.65 -10.18
N THR A 112 -6.32 -16.28 -10.24
CA THR A 112 -7.44 -15.81 -11.06
C THR A 112 -7.93 -14.42 -10.62
N LEU A 113 -8.11 -14.21 -9.31
CA LEU A 113 -8.54 -12.92 -8.76
C LEU A 113 -7.48 -11.83 -8.96
N LEU A 114 -6.20 -12.18 -8.94
CA LEU A 114 -5.11 -11.24 -9.23
C LEU A 114 -5.15 -10.79 -10.70
N GLN A 115 -5.32 -11.70 -11.66
CA GLN A 115 -5.49 -11.33 -13.07
C GLN A 115 -6.76 -10.48 -13.28
N LEU A 116 -7.84 -10.79 -12.57
CA LEU A 116 -9.05 -9.97 -12.58
C LEU A 116 -8.79 -8.56 -12.03
N ASN A 117 -7.99 -8.44 -10.97
CA ASN A 117 -7.60 -7.15 -10.40
C ASN A 117 -6.77 -6.31 -11.39
N GLU A 118 -5.82 -6.92 -12.10
CA GLU A 118 -5.07 -6.20 -13.14
C GLU A 118 -5.98 -5.73 -14.27
N ALA A 119 -6.87 -6.60 -14.78
CA ALA A 119 -7.87 -6.19 -15.77
C ALA A 119 -8.77 -5.05 -15.25
N TYR A 120 -9.23 -5.13 -14.00
CA TYR A 120 -10.04 -4.09 -13.36
C TYR A 120 -9.29 -2.75 -13.26
N ASN A 121 -8.01 -2.76 -12.90
CA ASN A 121 -7.18 -1.56 -12.83
C ASN A 121 -7.00 -0.93 -14.21
N TYR A 122 -6.63 -1.72 -15.22
CA TYR A 122 -6.47 -1.22 -16.59
C TYR A 122 -7.79 -0.71 -17.18
N TYR A 123 -8.90 -1.40 -16.93
CA TYR A 123 -10.22 -0.94 -17.34
C TYR A 123 -10.57 0.41 -16.71
N SER A 124 -10.39 0.52 -15.39
CA SER A 124 -10.65 1.77 -14.66
C SER A 124 -9.85 2.94 -15.24
N HIS A 125 -8.55 2.75 -15.47
CA HIS A 125 -7.70 3.80 -16.05
C HIS A 125 -8.04 4.11 -17.51
N ALA A 126 -8.39 3.11 -18.32
CA ALA A 126 -8.84 3.35 -19.70
C ALA A 126 -10.12 4.20 -19.74
N GLN A 127 -11.07 4.00 -18.82
CA GLN A 127 -12.30 4.79 -18.75
C GLN A 127 -12.03 6.26 -18.36
N ALA A 128 -11.08 6.50 -17.45
CA ALA A 128 -10.77 7.83 -16.95
C ALA A 128 -9.72 8.61 -17.78
N GLU A 129 -8.91 7.93 -18.61
CA GLU A 129 -7.78 8.53 -19.32
C GLU A 129 -8.23 9.50 -20.43
N PRO A 130 -7.96 10.82 -20.33
CA PRO A 130 -8.38 11.80 -21.34
C PRO A 130 -7.57 11.71 -22.64
N HIS A 131 -6.32 11.24 -22.61
CA HIS A 131 -5.43 11.24 -23.75
C HIS A 131 -5.53 9.94 -24.54
N GLU A 132 -6.07 10.01 -25.76
CA GLU A 132 -6.36 8.84 -26.60
C GLU A 132 -5.15 7.90 -26.78
N ALA A 133 -3.95 8.45 -27.02
CA ALA A 133 -2.76 7.62 -27.21
C ALA A 133 -2.39 6.81 -25.95
N ILE A 134 -2.61 7.36 -24.75
CA ILE A 134 -2.34 6.67 -23.48
C ILE A 134 -3.48 5.68 -23.19
N ARG A 135 -4.72 6.07 -23.48
CA ARG A 135 -5.89 5.17 -23.35
C ARG A 135 -5.69 3.88 -24.13
N ARG A 136 -5.16 3.95 -25.35
CA ARG A 136 -4.87 2.76 -26.17
C ARG A 136 -3.84 1.82 -25.54
N ILE A 137 -2.90 2.35 -24.75
CA ILE A 137 -1.96 1.53 -23.98
C ILE A 137 -2.70 0.80 -22.85
N TRP A 138 -3.56 1.49 -22.10
CA TRP A 138 -4.41 0.86 -21.08
C TRP A 138 -5.31 -0.22 -21.67
N GLU A 139 -5.98 0.06 -22.79
CA GLU A 139 -6.85 -0.89 -23.50
C GLU A 139 -6.07 -2.11 -24.02
N GLN A 140 -4.83 -1.93 -24.47
CA GLN A 140 -3.98 -3.04 -24.88
C GLN A 140 -3.66 -3.97 -23.71
N PHE A 141 -3.22 -3.43 -22.57
CA PHE A 141 -2.94 -4.25 -21.39
C PHE A 141 -4.20 -4.88 -20.81
N LEU A 142 -5.32 -4.15 -20.80
CA LEU A 142 -6.63 -4.71 -20.47
C LEU A 142 -6.96 -5.94 -21.32
N ALA A 143 -6.73 -5.88 -22.63
CA ALA A 143 -7.01 -7.01 -23.52
C ALA A 143 -6.14 -8.23 -23.20
N HIS A 144 -4.87 -8.02 -22.79
CA HIS A 144 -4.01 -9.11 -22.32
C HIS A 144 -4.56 -9.72 -21.02
N GLU A 145 -4.90 -8.90 -20.04
CA GLU A 145 -5.37 -9.40 -18.74
C GLU A 145 -6.74 -10.08 -18.83
N ILE A 146 -7.65 -9.61 -19.69
CA ILE A 146 -8.91 -10.32 -19.98
C ILE A 146 -8.60 -11.73 -20.52
N ASN A 147 -7.61 -11.87 -21.40
CA ASN A 147 -7.20 -13.18 -21.89
C ASN A 147 -6.64 -14.05 -20.76
N HIS A 148 -5.81 -13.52 -19.87
CA HIS A 148 -5.30 -14.26 -18.72
C HIS A 148 -6.40 -14.67 -17.74
N VAL A 149 -7.38 -13.80 -17.47
CA VAL A 149 -8.57 -14.13 -16.66
C VAL A 149 -9.31 -15.32 -17.26
N ASN A 150 -9.55 -15.32 -18.58
CA ASN A 150 -10.22 -16.44 -19.24
C ASN A 150 -9.41 -17.74 -19.13
N MET A 151 -8.08 -17.68 -19.35
CA MET A 151 -7.19 -18.83 -19.19
C MET A 151 -7.20 -19.38 -17.75
N CYS A 152 -7.20 -18.50 -16.75
CA CYS A 152 -7.28 -18.90 -15.35
C CYS A 152 -8.66 -19.48 -15.00
N ASN A 153 -9.74 -18.92 -15.54
CA ASN A 153 -11.08 -19.44 -15.38
C ASN A 153 -11.24 -20.84 -15.99
N ASP A 154 -10.64 -21.09 -17.15
CA ASP A 154 -10.60 -22.44 -17.75
C ASP A 154 -9.91 -23.45 -16.83
N LEU A 155 -8.85 -23.04 -16.13
CA LEU A 155 -8.17 -23.87 -15.14
C LEU A 155 -9.05 -24.10 -13.91
N LEU A 156 -9.77 -23.08 -13.41
CA LEU A 156 -10.73 -23.23 -12.31
C LEU A 156 -11.83 -24.23 -12.67
N LEU A 157 -12.45 -24.09 -13.84
CA LEU A 157 -13.48 -25.01 -14.33
C LEU A 157 -12.93 -26.44 -14.46
N LYS A 158 -11.69 -26.58 -14.91
CA LYS A 158 -11.05 -27.89 -15.09
C LYS A 158 -10.73 -28.57 -13.77
N TYR A 159 -10.07 -27.88 -12.84
CA TYR A 159 -9.48 -28.50 -11.65
C TYR A 159 -10.30 -28.31 -10.37
N GLU A 160 -11.04 -27.20 -10.26
CA GLU A 160 -11.84 -26.87 -9.07
C GLU A 160 -13.35 -26.97 -9.32
N LYS A 161 -13.78 -27.17 -10.57
CA LYS A 161 -15.20 -27.30 -10.97
C LYS A 161 -16.03 -26.06 -10.58
N MET A 162 -15.43 -24.89 -10.74
CA MET A 162 -15.97 -23.60 -10.34
C MET A 162 -15.75 -22.56 -11.45
N ASP A 163 -16.69 -21.64 -11.64
CA ASP A 163 -16.50 -20.44 -12.47
C ASP A 163 -16.08 -19.26 -11.59
N ILE A 164 -15.29 -18.34 -12.12
CA ILE A 164 -14.89 -17.11 -11.42
C ILE A 164 -16.10 -16.33 -10.88
N ARG A 165 -17.26 -16.38 -11.56
CA ARG A 165 -18.50 -15.75 -11.09
C ARG A 165 -19.01 -16.33 -9.77
N ASP A 166 -18.68 -17.57 -9.43
CA ASP A 166 -19.00 -18.16 -8.13
C ASP A 166 -18.19 -17.51 -6.99
N LEU A 167 -16.99 -17.01 -7.30
CA LEU A 167 -16.13 -16.26 -6.36
C LEU A 167 -16.58 -14.81 -6.21
N ILE A 168 -16.75 -14.09 -7.33
CA ILE A 168 -17.01 -12.64 -7.30
C ILE A 168 -18.48 -12.28 -7.12
N ARG A 169 -19.39 -13.20 -7.49
CA ARG A 169 -20.85 -13.11 -7.31
C ARG A 169 -21.46 -11.82 -7.86
N THR A 170 -20.89 -11.30 -8.94
CA THR A 170 -21.35 -10.09 -9.62
C THR A 170 -20.92 -10.13 -11.08
N ASP A 171 -21.66 -9.42 -11.93
CA ASP A 171 -21.30 -9.19 -13.33
C ASP A 171 -20.59 -7.84 -13.54
N THR A 172 -20.61 -6.96 -12.53
CA THR A 172 -19.97 -5.65 -12.58
C THR A 172 -19.19 -5.36 -11.30
N ILE A 173 -18.08 -4.63 -11.43
CA ILE A 173 -17.24 -4.22 -10.30
C ILE A 173 -17.17 -2.70 -10.30
N GLU A 174 -17.84 -2.10 -9.32
CA GLU A 174 -17.94 -0.64 -9.15
C GLU A 174 -17.64 -0.27 -7.68
N PRO A 175 -17.23 0.98 -7.40
CA PRO A 175 -16.86 2.02 -8.37
C PRO A 175 -15.50 1.75 -9.02
N LEU A 176 -15.29 2.23 -10.24
CA LEU A 176 -13.98 2.28 -10.91
C LEU A 176 -12.95 3.12 -10.13
N ILE A 177 -11.66 2.86 -10.38
CA ILE A 177 -10.57 3.72 -9.90
C ILE A 177 -10.51 4.97 -10.80
N VAL A 178 -10.47 6.14 -10.18
CA VAL A 178 -10.26 7.42 -10.84
C VAL A 178 -9.09 8.15 -10.22
N PHE A 179 -8.39 8.97 -11.00
CA PHE A 179 -7.36 9.87 -10.49
C PHE A 179 -7.91 11.29 -10.40
N GLU A 180 -8.28 11.65 -9.17
CA GLU A 180 -8.79 12.96 -8.80
C GLU A 180 -7.95 13.53 -7.66
N SER A 181 -8.14 14.82 -7.35
CA SER A 181 -7.47 15.43 -6.20
C SER A 181 -7.93 14.76 -4.91
N ASN A 182 -6.99 14.20 -4.13
CA ASN A 182 -7.23 13.53 -2.85
C ASN A 182 -6.69 14.32 -1.65
N LYS A 183 -6.24 15.57 -1.86
CA LYS A 183 -5.59 16.38 -0.82
C LYS A 183 -6.46 16.59 0.41
N GLU A 184 -7.71 16.98 0.23
CA GLU A 184 -8.65 17.21 1.34
C GLU A 184 -8.84 15.93 2.17
N TYR A 185 -9.05 14.79 1.50
CA TYR A 185 -9.15 13.49 2.16
C TYR A 185 -7.88 13.15 2.97
N VAL A 186 -6.69 13.31 2.38
CA VAL A 186 -5.43 13.04 3.09
C VAL A 186 -5.23 13.99 4.26
N ASN A 187 -5.61 15.27 4.11
CA ASN A 187 -5.57 16.24 5.20
C ASN A 187 -6.48 15.84 6.35
N ASP A 188 -7.73 15.47 6.06
CA ASP A 188 -8.69 15.01 7.06
C ASP A 188 -8.20 13.75 7.80
N VAL A 189 -7.59 12.79 7.08
CA VAL A 189 -6.99 11.59 7.70
C VAL A 189 -5.85 11.97 8.63
N LEU A 190 -4.94 12.84 8.21
CA LEU A 190 -3.82 13.28 9.05
C LEU A 190 -4.29 14.05 10.29
N ASP A 191 -5.30 14.91 10.13
CA ASP A 191 -5.82 15.74 11.22
C ASP A 191 -6.63 14.90 12.24
N SER A 192 -7.27 13.82 11.79
CA SER A 192 -8.19 13.03 12.63
C SER A 192 -7.69 11.66 13.06
N GLN A 193 -6.61 11.12 12.47
CA GLN A 193 -6.19 9.72 12.68
C GLN A 193 -4.70 9.54 13.01
N LEU A 194 -3.94 10.62 13.22
CA LEU A 194 -2.50 10.55 13.52
C LEU A 194 -2.18 9.64 14.73
N ASP A 195 -3.05 9.63 15.74
CA ASP A 195 -2.91 8.88 17.00
C ASP A 195 -3.52 7.47 16.96
N ILE A 196 -4.02 6.99 15.81
CA ILE A 196 -4.54 5.62 15.70
C ILE A 196 -3.38 4.62 15.68
N ARG A 197 -3.47 3.54 16.47
CA ARG A 197 -2.48 2.46 16.55
C ARG A 197 -3.15 1.10 16.44
N PRO A 198 -2.43 0.08 15.93
CA PRO A 198 -2.95 -1.27 15.98
C PRO A 198 -2.78 -1.88 17.35
N TYR A 199 -3.82 -2.58 17.81
CA TYR A 199 -3.78 -3.37 19.03
C TYR A 199 -4.79 -4.51 18.92
N ASN A 200 -4.34 -5.74 19.18
CA ASN A 200 -5.19 -6.94 19.14
C ASN A 200 -6.01 -7.04 17.84
N MET A 201 -5.34 -6.87 16.70
CA MET A 201 -5.92 -6.95 15.34
C MET A 201 -6.97 -5.88 15.01
N GLN A 202 -7.08 -4.83 15.83
CA GLN A 202 -7.99 -3.69 15.66
C GLN A 202 -7.19 -2.37 15.63
N PHE A 203 -7.87 -1.28 15.29
CA PHE A 203 -7.33 0.08 15.36
C PHE A 203 -7.96 0.83 16.54
N VAL A 204 -7.12 1.37 17.42
CA VAL A 204 -7.53 2.08 18.65
C VAL A 204 -6.79 3.41 18.75
N ARG A 205 -7.28 4.35 19.57
CA ARG A 205 -6.53 5.59 19.86
C ARG A 205 -5.32 5.26 20.75
N GLU A 206 -4.25 6.03 20.61
CA GLU A 206 -3.04 5.89 21.42
C GLU A 206 -3.34 5.97 22.93
N SER A 207 -4.32 6.79 23.33
CA SER A 207 -4.76 6.93 24.72
C SER A 207 -5.45 5.69 25.30
N GLU A 208 -5.89 4.77 24.45
CA GLU A 208 -6.54 3.51 24.84
C GLU A 208 -5.54 2.35 24.96
N LEU A 209 -4.28 2.55 24.54
CA LEU A 209 -3.27 1.51 24.58
C LEU A 209 -2.84 1.20 26.03
N PRO A 210 -2.60 -0.07 26.36
CA PRO A 210 -2.00 -0.42 27.65
C PRO A 210 -0.58 0.15 27.72
N SER A 211 -0.16 0.59 28.91
CA SER A 211 1.22 1.05 29.13
C SER A 211 2.27 -0.04 28.84
N SER A 212 1.85 -1.30 28.79
CA SER A 212 2.67 -2.47 28.45
C SER A 212 2.58 -2.86 26.97
N TRP A 213 2.04 -2.01 26.09
CA TRP A 213 1.95 -2.30 24.66
C TRP A 213 3.34 -2.61 24.10
N ALA A 214 3.48 -3.79 23.47
CA ALA A 214 4.79 -4.35 23.12
C ALA A 214 5.57 -3.46 22.13
N SER A 215 4.84 -2.75 21.26
CA SER A 215 5.42 -1.84 20.28
C SER A 215 6.21 -0.68 20.91
N PHE A 216 5.90 -0.21 22.12
CA PHE A 216 6.71 0.82 22.78
C PHE A 216 8.15 0.35 23.01
N ARG A 217 8.32 -0.85 23.56
CA ARG A 217 9.65 -1.44 23.77
C ARG A 217 10.33 -1.76 22.45
N TYR A 218 9.57 -2.23 21.45
CA TYR A 218 10.12 -2.50 20.13
C TYR A 218 10.69 -1.23 19.49
N GLN A 219 9.95 -0.12 19.56
CA GLN A 219 10.38 1.20 19.11
C GLN A 219 11.66 1.65 19.80
N ASP A 220 11.79 1.47 21.13
CA ASP A 220 13.02 1.81 21.85
C ASP A 220 14.25 1.05 21.33
N ILE A 221 14.07 -0.20 20.92
CA ILE A 221 15.16 -1.07 20.42
C ILE A 221 15.53 -0.68 18.99
N VAL A 222 14.55 -0.60 18.07
CA VAL A 222 14.85 -0.35 16.65
C VAL A 222 15.34 1.07 16.40
N ASN A 223 14.90 2.03 17.22
CA ASN A 223 15.38 3.41 17.16
C ASN A 223 16.64 3.64 18.00
N GLU A 224 17.26 2.61 18.57
CA GLU A 224 18.48 2.76 19.35
C GLU A 224 19.59 3.41 18.49
N GLY A 225 20.16 4.51 18.97
CA GLY A 225 21.15 5.29 18.21
C GLY A 225 20.55 6.33 17.25
N GLY A 226 19.23 6.43 17.17
CA GLY A 226 18.48 7.45 16.43
C GLY A 226 17.92 6.98 15.09
N ALA A 227 16.81 7.59 14.68
CA ALA A 227 16.09 7.31 13.44
C ALA A 227 16.64 8.16 12.27
N PRO A 228 17.03 7.56 11.12
CA PRO A 228 17.51 8.30 9.94
C PRO A 228 16.54 9.38 9.46
N SER A 229 15.24 9.08 9.44
CA SER A 229 14.13 10.00 9.16
C SER A 229 14.20 11.29 9.98
N GLU A 230 14.33 11.19 11.30
CA GLU A 230 14.45 12.33 12.22
C GLU A 230 15.70 13.18 11.93
N ILE A 231 16.81 12.53 11.56
CA ILE A 231 18.05 13.23 11.19
C ILE A 231 17.83 14.04 9.91
N VAL A 232 17.12 13.48 8.92
CA VAL A 232 16.78 14.16 7.67
C VAL A 232 15.89 15.37 7.95
N GLU A 233 14.81 15.20 8.72
CA GLU A 233 13.91 16.31 9.09
C GLU A 233 14.64 17.43 9.81
N THR A 234 15.48 17.08 10.79
CA THR A 234 16.28 18.06 11.54
C THR A 234 17.20 18.86 10.61
N ARG A 235 17.89 18.19 9.68
CA ARG A 235 18.78 18.85 8.70
C ARG A 235 18.02 19.74 7.73
N SER A 236 16.86 19.28 7.24
CA SER A 236 16.01 20.06 6.33
C SER A 236 15.48 21.33 6.98
N ASN A 237 15.10 21.27 8.26
CA ASN A 237 14.64 22.44 9.00
C ASN A 237 15.78 23.44 9.28
N ALA A 238 17.00 22.94 9.58
CA ALA A 238 18.17 23.79 9.79
C ALA A 238 18.65 24.52 8.52
N THR A 239 18.35 24.00 7.32
CA THR A 239 18.68 24.66 6.04
C THR A 239 17.56 25.56 5.49
N ALA A 240 16.41 25.59 6.18
CA ALA A 240 15.28 26.47 5.87
C ALA A 240 15.31 27.79 6.66
N GLN A 241 16.11 27.87 7.74
CA GLN A 241 16.44 29.09 8.49
C GLN A 241 17.67 29.78 7.90
#